data_AF-A0A968YWE8-F1
#
_entry.id   AF-A0A968YWE8-F1
#
_cell.length_a   1.000
_cell.length_b   1.000
_cell.length_c   1.000
_cell.angle_alpha   90.00
_cell.angle_beta   90.00
_cell.angle_gamma   90.00
#
_symmetry.space_group_name_H-M   'P 1'
#
loop_
_entity.id
_entity.type
_entity.pdbx_description
1 polymer ?
#
loop_
_entity_poly.entity_id
_entity_poly.type
_entity_poly.pdbx_seq_one_letter_code
_entity_poly.pdbx_strand_id
1 'polypeptide(L)'
;MSNKTEAGLSLVETLVALLIFLAVLAGVVPVYLNYQLKALQNPVRTGAVAVSQKVLDEIRQVSDVATLPTGGTIKDRTPQGTSLDNLSAYDKSYSAKIIYCEAAYASLCDNKSRHVHVRVYQKFGNGTTSTQPVYEVSTLYTKFDQ
;
A
#
# COMPACT_ATOMS: atom_id res chain seq x y z
N MET A 1 -23.25 -52.42 -49.12
CA MET A 1 -23.20 -51.10 -48.48
C MET A 1 -21.99 -51.07 -47.56
N SER A 2 -20.87 -50.56 -48.07
CA SER A 2 -19.61 -50.46 -47.31
C SER A 2 -19.56 -49.09 -46.63
N ASN A 3 -19.92 -49.03 -45.35
CA ASN A 3 -19.63 -47.86 -44.51
C ASN A 3 -18.11 -47.80 -44.28
N LYS A 4 -17.43 -46.95 -45.05
CA LYS A 4 -16.06 -46.54 -44.76
C LYS A 4 -15.98 -45.02 -44.84
N THR A 5 -15.21 -44.48 -43.89
CA THR A 5 -14.55 -43.16 -43.88
C THR A 5 -15.27 -41.98 -43.20
N GLU A 6 -15.42 -42.02 -41.87
CA GLU A 6 -15.61 -40.79 -41.04
C GLU A 6 -14.58 -40.63 -39.90
N ALA A 7 -13.53 -41.47 -39.84
CA ALA A 7 -12.54 -41.41 -38.76
C ALA A 7 -11.44 -40.34 -38.96
N GLY A 8 -11.25 -39.83 -40.18
CA GLY A 8 -10.24 -38.81 -40.50
C GLY A 8 -10.64 -37.37 -40.14
N LEU A 9 -11.95 -37.11 -40.01
CA LEU A 9 -12.49 -35.80 -39.63
C LEU A 9 -12.21 -35.50 -38.15
N SER A 10 -12.27 -36.52 -37.29
CA SER A 10 -12.12 -36.39 -35.83
C SER A 10 -10.70 -36.02 -35.35
N LEU A 11 -9.64 -36.52 -36.00
CA LEU A 11 -8.26 -36.26 -35.56
C LEU A 11 -7.80 -34.83 -35.91
N VAL A 12 -8.18 -34.33 -37.09
CA VAL A 12 -7.89 -32.94 -37.48
C VAL A 12 -8.74 -31.98 -36.64
N GLU A 13 -10.01 -32.29 -36.42
CA GLU A 13 -10.90 -31.46 -35.60
C GLU A 13 -10.43 -31.36 -34.15
N THR A 14 -9.94 -32.45 -33.55
CA THR A 14 -9.35 -32.43 -32.21
C THR A 14 -8.06 -31.61 -32.14
N LEU A 15 -7.21 -31.63 -33.17
CA LEU A 15 -6.04 -30.75 -33.26
C LEU A 15 -6.42 -29.27 -33.37
N VAL A 16 -7.45 -28.96 -34.16
CA VAL A 16 -7.97 -27.59 -34.30
C VAL A 16 -8.61 -27.12 -32.99
N ALA A 17 -9.40 -27.97 -32.33
CA ALA A 17 -9.99 -27.68 -31.03
C ALA A 17 -8.93 -27.45 -29.95
N LEU A 18 -7.86 -28.24 -29.94
CA LEU A 18 -6.72 -28.07 -29.04
C LEU A 18 -5.99 -26.75 -29.29
N LEU A 19 -5.80 -26.36 -30.55
CA LEU A 19 -5.19 -25.08 -30.93
C LEU A 19 -6.02 -23.88 -30.46
N ILE A 20 -7.33 -23.93 -30.68
CA ILE A 20 -8.26 -22.89 -30.21
C ILE A 20 -8.23 -22.83 -28.68
N PHE A 21 -8.26 -23.98 -28.02
CA PHE A 21 -8.18 -24.08 -26.55
C PHE A 21 -6.90 -23.45 -26.00
N LEU A 22 -5.74 -23.76 -26.59
CA LEU A 22 -4.46 -23.18 -26.20
C LEU A 22 -4.40 -21.67 -26.45
N ALA A 23 -4.95 -21.20 -27.57
CA ALA A 23 -5.03 -19.77 -27.88
C ALA A 23 -5.90 -19.01 -26.85
N VAL A 24 -7.03 -19.60 -26.44
CA VAL A 24 -7.89 -19.03 -25.40
C VAL A 24 -7.18 -19.04 -24.05
N LEU A 25 -6.55 -20.16 -23.66
CA LEU A 25 -5.78 -20.24 -22.41
C LEU A 25 -4.65 -19.21 -22.36
N ALA A 26 -3.95 -18.99 -23.47
CA ALA A 26 -2.89 -17.99 -23.56
C ALA A 26 -3.42 -16.56 -23.25
N GLY A 27 -4.68 -16.28 -23.57
CA GLY A 27 -5.34 -15.02 -23.20
C GLY A 27 -5.85 -14.97 -21.75
N VAL A 28 -6.43 -16.07 -21.25
CA VAL A 28 -7.09 -16.09 -19.93
C VAL A 28 -6.09 -16.15 -18.77
N VAL A 29 -5.02 -16.94 -18.89
CA VAL A 29 -4.00 -17.11 -17.85
C VAL A 29 -3.39 -15.78 -17.38
N PRO A 30 -2.89 -14.89 -18.26
CA PRO A 30 -2.30 -13.63 -17.80
C PRO A 30 -3.32 -12.71 -17.13
N VAL A 31 -4.59 -12.72 -17.57
CA VAL A 31 -5.65 -11.93 -16.93
C VAL A 31 -5.90 -12.41 -15.51
N TYR A 32 -6.00 -13.73 -15.31
CA TYR A 32 -6.21 -14.33 -13.99
C TYR A 32 -5.04 -14.06 -13.04
N LEU A 33 -3.79 -14.19 -13.51
CA LEU A 33 -2.60 -13.88 -12.72
C LEU A 33 -2.56 -12.41 -12.30
N ASN A 34 -2.89 -11.49 -13.22
CA ASN A 34 -2.96 -10.06 -12.90
C ASN A 34 -4.04 -9.75 -11.86
N TYR A 35 -5.18 -10.44 -11.91
CA TYR A 35 -6.24 -10.26 -10.92
C TYR A 35 -5.82 -10.74 -9.52
N GLN A 36 -5.21 -11.94 -9.45
CA GLN A 36 -4.66 -12.51 -8.22
C GLN A 36 -3.61 -11.59 -7.58
N LEU A 37 -2.67 -11.06 -8.36
CA LEU A 37 -1.63 -10.15 -7.86
C LEU A 37 -2.22 -8.86 -7.27
N LYS A 38 -3.24 -8.28 -7.92
CA LYS A 38 -3.93 -7.10 -7.40
C LYS A 38 -4.70 -7.39 -6.10
N ALA A 39 -5.34 -8.56 -6.02
CA ALA A 39 -6.03 -8.99 -4.81
C ALA A 39 -5.07 -9.13 -3.62
N LEU A 40 -3.85 -9.61 -3.84
CA LEU A 40 -2.82 -9.73 -2.81
C LEU A 40 -2.23 -8.38 -2.33
N GLN A 41 -2.26 -7.35 -3.18
CA GLN A 41 -1.77 -6.01 -2.83
C GLN A 41 -2.80 -5.17 -2.05
N ASN A 42 -4.09 -5.48 -2.19
CA ASN A 42 -5.16 -4.73 -1.54
C ASN A 42 -5.10 -4.74 0.01
N PRO A 43 -4.81 -5.88 0.67
CA PRO A 43 -4.59 -5.92 2.12
C PRO A 43 -3.41 -5.06 2.56
N VAL A 44 -2.32 -5.05 1.78
CA VAL A 44 -1.12 -4.28 2.11
C VAL A 44 -1.42 -2.79 2.13
N ARG A 45 -2.17 -2.30 1.13
CA ARG A 45 -2.59 -0.88 1.05
C ARG A 45 -3.59 -0.53 2.14
N THR A 46 -4.57 -1.40 2.40
CA THR A 46 -5.57 -1.19 3.45
C THR A 46 -4.92 -1.12 4.84
N GLY A 47 -3.96 -2.01 5.12
CA GLY A 47 -3.18 -1.96 6.35
C GLY A 47 -2.31 -0.71 6.46
N ALA A 48 -1.69 -0.26 5.37
CA ALA A 48 -0.91 0.98 5.36
C ALA A 48 -1.78 2.21 5.66
N VAL A 49 -3.02 2.26 5.16
CA VAL A 49 -3.99 3.31 5.49
C VAL A 49 -4.35 3.25 6.99
N ALA A 50 -4.68 2.08 7.53
CA ALA A 50 -5.00 1.93 8.95
C ALA A 50 -3.84 2.37 9.86
N VAL A 51 -2.61 2.01 9.50
CA VAL A 51 -1.39 2.45 10.20
C VAL A 51 -1.23 3.96 10.15
N SER A 52 -1.42 4.57 8.97
CA SER A 52 -1.32 6.03 8.82
C SER A 52 -2.35 6.78 9.67
N GLN A 53 -3.59 6.27 9.73
CA GLN A 53 -4.64 6.84 10.56
C GLN A 53 -4.28 6.76 12.04
N LYS A 54 -3.81 5.61 12.52
CA LYS A 54 -3.33 5.46 13.90
C LYS A 54 -2.23 6.46 14.24
N VAL A 55 -1.22 6.61 13.37
CA VAL A 55 -0.13 7.57 13.57
C VAL A 55 -0.66 9.01 13.61
N LEU A 56 -1.58 9.38 12.71
CA LEU A 56 -2.18 10.71 12.71
C LEU A 56 -3.04 10.96 13.95
N ASP A 57 -3.77 9.95 14.43
CA ASP A 57 -4.60 10.08 15.62
C ASP A 57 -3.75 10.26 16.89
N GLU A 58 -2.59 9.61 16.98
CA GLU A 58 -1.64 9.86 18.07
C GLU A 58 -1.06 11.28 18.03
N ILE A 59 -0.80 11.82 16.84
CA ILE A 59 -0.36 13.21 16.68
C ILE A 59 -1.49 14.18 17.09
N ARG A 60 -2.75 13.87 16.77
CA ARG A 60 -3.91 14.69 17.17
C ARG A 60 -4.15 14.71 18.68
N GLN A 61 -3.70 13.70 19.41
CA GLN A 61 -3.80 13.66 20.87
C GLN A 61 -2.80 14.60 21.56
N VAL A 62 -1.85 15.17 20.82
CA VAL A 62 -0.87 16.12 21.37
C VAL A 62 -1.58 17.44 21.70
N SER A 63 -1.64 17.77 22.99
CA SER A 63 -2.38 18.93 23.51
C SER A 63 -1.80 20.30 23.11
N ASP A 64 -0.53 20.35 22.70
CA ASP A 64 0.16 21.58 22.34
C ASP A 64 1.03 21.42 21.09
N VAL A 65 0.75 22.25 20.08
CA VAL A 65 1.49 22.31 18.80
C VAL A 65 2.96 22.67 19.02
N ALA A 66 3.29 23.43 20.06
CA ALA A 66 4.66 23.81 20.37
C ALA A 66 5.55 22.62 20.75
N THR A 67 4.95 21.51 21.19
CA THR A 67 5.68 20.27 21.51
C THR A 67 6.00 19.43 20.27
N LEU A 68 5.35 19.72 19.14
CA LEU A 68 5.65 19.06 17.88
C LEU A 68 6.91 19.65 17.23
N PRO A 69 7.75 18.83 16.58
CA PRO A 69 8.90 19.31 15.84
C PRO A 69 8.53 20.41 14.84
N THR A 70 9.30 21.50 14.83
CA THR A 70 9.15 22.61 13.87
C THR A 70 9.57 22.23 12.45
N GLY A 71 10.23 21.09 12.29
CA GLY A 71 10.60 20.52 11.00
C GLY A 71 11.36 19.21 11.16
N GLY A 72 11.60 18.55 10.02
CA GLY A 72 12.45 17.37 9.95
C GLY A 72 11.69 16.05 9.85
N THR A 73 12.43 14.94 9.78
CA THR A 73 11.88 13.58 9.63
C THR A 73 12.08 12.77 10.89
N ILE A 74 10.98 12.33 11.50
CA ILE A 74 10.96 11.41 12.63
C ILE A 74 10.75 9.99 12.10
N LYS A 75 11.60 9.07 12.54
CA LYS A 75 11.59 7.66 12.10
C LYS A 75 11.43 6.66 13.25
N ASP A 76 11.60 7.12 14.49
CA ASP A 76 11.75 6.21 15.63
C ASP A 76 10.44 6.01 16.39
N ARG A 77 9.83 7.12 16.85
CA ARG A 77 8.62 7.11 17.66
C ARG A 77 7.68 8.28 17.36
N THR A 78 6.39 8.09 17.61
CA THR A 78 5.40 9.17 17.63
C THR A 78 5.63 10.08 18.86
N PRO A 79 5.03 11.28 18.89
CA PRO A 79 5.06 12.14 20.09
C PRO A 79 4.51 11.45 21.36
N GLN A 80 3.62 10.47 21.21
CA GLN A 80 3.08 9.67 22.31
C GLN A 80 3.96 8.46 22.69
N GLY A 81 5.07 8.25 21.99
CA GLY A 81 6.05 7.20 22.31
C GLY A 81 5.86 5.86 21.58
N THR A 82 4.86 5.73 20.71
CA THR A 82 4.66 4.52 19.89
C THR A 82 5.77 4.38 18.88
N SER A 83 6.37 3.20 18.77
CA SER A 83 7.42 2.94 17.77
C SER A 83 6.88 3.02 16.35
N LEU A 84 7.59 3.75 15.49
CA LEU A 84 7.25 3.88 14.07
C LEU A 84 7.83 2.74 13.22
N ASP A 85 8.79 1.95 13.72
CA ASP A 85 9.49 0.96 12.90
C ASP A 85 8.85 -0.44 12.90
N ASN A 86 8.01 -0.75 13.89
CA ASN A 86 7.37 -2.05 14.08
C ASN A 86 5.86 -1.89 14.27
N LEU A 87 5.20 -1.35 13.25
CA LEU A 87 3.74 -1.22 13.20
C LEU A 87 3.16 -2.47 12.52
N SER A 88 1.98 -2.93 12.95
CA SER A 88 1.32 -4.09 12.35
C SER A 88 -0.16 -3.83 12.11
N ALA A 89 -0.67 -4.33 10.98
CA ALA A 89 -2.07 -4.32 10.61
C ALA A 89 -2.36 -5.47 9.64
N TYR A 90 -3.46 -6.19 9.82
CA TYR A 90 -3.89 -7.29 8.94
C TYR A 90 -2.77 -8.32 8.64
N ASP A 91 -2.05 -8.76 9.68
CA ASP A 91 -0.93 -9.70 9.59
C ASP A 91 0.24 -9.26 8.68
N LYS A 92 0.36 -7.95 8.45
CA LYS A 92 1.50 -7.33 7.77
C LYS A 92 2.21 -6.37 8.70
N SER A 93 3.52 -6.26 8.49
CA SER A 93 4.39 -5.35 9.23
C SER A 93 4.72 -4.12 8.39
N TYR A 94 4.83 -2.99 9.06
CA TYR A 94 5.03 -1.67 8.47
C TYR A 94 6.02 -0.85 9.28
N SER A 95 6.67 0.09 8.60
CA SER A 95 7.49 1.14 9.18
C SER A 95 6.96 2.48 8.68
N ALA A 96 6.84 3.48 9.54
CA ALA A 96 6.31 4.79 9.19
C ALA A 96 7.36 5.88 9.43
N LYS A 97 7.23 6.98 8.69
CA LYS A 97 8.02 8.19 8.88
C LYS A 97 7.09 9.37 8.94
N ILE A 98 7.32 10.26 9.91
CA ILE A 98 6.59 11.51 10.04
C ILE A 98 7.53 12.63 9.61
N ILE A 99 7.10 13.44 8.66
CA ILE A 99 7.85 14.58 8.16
C ILE A 99 7.08 15.82 8.56
N TYR A 100 7.67 16.62 9.44
CA TYR A 100 7.13 17.90 9.84
C TYR A 100 7.66 19.00 8.93
N CYS A 101 6.76 19.88 8.49
CA CYS A 101 7.10 21.13 7.81
C CYS A 101 8.14 20.94 6.69
N GLU A 102 7.89 19.97 5.81
CA GLU A 102 8.67 19.75 4.59
C GLU A 102 8.77 21.07 3.81
N ALA A 103 9.92 21.34 3.19
CA ALA A 103 10.25 22.67 2.65
C ALA A 103 9.18 23.23 1.69
N ALA A 104 8.52 22.34 0.92
CA ALA A 104 7.43 22.70 0.02
C ALA A 104 6.18 23.28 0.74
N TYR A 105 6.03 23.01 2.02
CA TYR A 105 4.89 23.40 2.87
C TYR A 105 5.29 24.25 4.06
N ALA A 106 6.51 24.84 4.05
CA ALA A 106 7.01 25.66 5.14
C ALA A 106 6.10 26.87 5.45
N SER A 107 5.40 27.41 4.43
CA SER A 107 4.43 28.50 4.59
C SER A 107 3.19 28.12 5.39
N LEU A 108 2.91 26.82 5.55
CA LEU A 108 1.78 26.30 6.33
C LEU A 108 2.19 25.99 7.78
N CYS A 109 3.44 26.27 8.16
CA CYS A 109 3.96 26.00 9.50
C CYS A 109 4.25 27.29 10.25
N ASP A 110 3.48 27.55 11.31
CA ASP A 110 3.66 28.67 12.22
C ASP A 110 3.54 28.21 13.68
N ASN A 111 3.59 29.09 14.68
CA ASN A 111 3.53 28.65 16.08
C ASN A 111 2.22 27.94 16.49
N LYS A 112 1.16 28.02 15.68
CA LYS A 112 -0.15 27.41 15.91
C LYS A 112 -0.48 26.30 14.91
N SER A 113 0.32 26.13 13.86
CA SER A 113 0.13 25.14 12.81
C SER A 113 1.39 24.32 12.48
N ARG A 114 1.19 23.05 12.14
CA ARG A 114 2.24 22.16 11.65
C ARG A 114 1.71 21.35 10.48
N HIS A 115 2.36 21.44 9.33
CA HIS A 115 2.17 20.48 8.26
C HIS A 115 2.83 19.16 8.65
N VAL A 116 2.07 18.08 8.56
CA VAL A 116 2.48 16.72 8.92
C VAL A 116 2.29 15.82 7.71
N HIS A 117 3.37 15.22 7.24
CA HIS A 117 3.37 14.29 6.13
C HIS A 117 3.82 12.91 6.64
N VAL A 118 2.91 11.94 6.63
CA VAL A 118 3.15 10.57 7.08
C VAL A 118 3.36 9.67 5.87
N ARG A 119 4.50 8.99 5.82
CA ARG A 119 4.84 7.99 4.79
C ARG A 119 4.94 6.62 5.43
N VAL A 120 4.19 5.65 4.90
CA VAL A 120 4.14 4.27 5.40
C VAL A 120 4.80 3.33 4.41
N TYR A 121 5.73 2.52 4.89
CA TYR A 121 6.51 1.56 4.15
C TYR A 121 6.17 0.14 4.63
N GLN A 122 6.06 -0.80 3.70
CA GLN A 122 5.92 -2.21 4.07
C GLN A 122 7.24 -2.77 4.56
N LYS A 123 7.19 -3.57 5.63
CA LYS A 123 8.31 -4.36 6.13
C LYS A 123 8.11 -5.82 5.76
N PHE A 124 9.10 -6.42 5.15
CA PHE A 124 9.10 -7.81 4.72
C PHE A 124 9.59 -8.71 5.87
N GLY A 125 9.23 -10.01 5.82
CA GLY A 125 9.54 -10.96 6.89
C GLY A 125 11.04 -11.19 7.17
N ASN A 126 11.92 -10.72 6.29
CA ASN A 126 13.38 -10.70 6.46
C ASN A 126 13.89 -9.43 7.20
N GLY A 127 12.99 -8.58 7.72
CA GLY A 127 13.31 -7.33 8.40
C GLY A 127 13.63 -6.16 7.47
N THR A 128 13.60 -6.35 6.15
CA THR A 128 13.84 -5.27 5.18
C THR A 128 12.58 -4.42 4.99
N THR A 129 12.77 -3.11 4.83
CA THR A 129 11.70 -2.16 4.56
C THR A 129 11.71 -1.79 3.08
N SER A 130 10.54 -1.71 2.47
CA SER A 130 10.38 -1.23 1.10
C SER A 130 11.04 0.14 0.91
N THR A 131 11.75 0.33 -0.20
CA THR A 131 12.35 1.61 -0.57
C THR A 131 11.29 2.66 -0.88
N GLN A 132 10.16 2.22 -1.44
CA GLN A 132 9.03 3.09 -1.78
C GLN A 132 7.92 2.98 -0.73
N PRO A 133 7.28 4.10 -0.38
CA PRO A 133 6.14 4.09 0.51
C PRO A 133 4.94 3.44 -0.20
N VAL A 134 4.22 2.61 0.54
CA VAL A 134 2.97 1.98 0.10
C VAL A 134 1.82 2.98 0.15
N TYR A 135 1.87 3.90 1.11
CA TYR A 135 0.86 4.92 1.30
C TYR A 135 1.49 6.17 1.91
N GLU A 136 1.03 7.33 1.46
CA GLU A 136 1.44 8.63 1.95
C GLU A 136 0.19 9.49 2.20
N VAL A 137 0.21 10.25 3.28
CA VAL A 137 -0.87 11.18 3.63
C VAL A 137 -0.28 12.44 4.26
N SER A 138 -0.82 13.58 3.85
CA SER A 138 -0.46 14.88 4.40
C SER A 138 -1.67 15.53 5.06
N THR A 139 -1.44 16.16 6.21
CA THR A 139 -2.45 16.92 6.93
C THR A 139 -1.84 18.18 7.52
N LEU A 140 -2.67 19.19 7.71
CA LEU A 140 -2.34 20.35 8.52
C LEU A 140 -2.87 20.13 9.93
N TYR A 141 -1.99 20.14 10.92
CA TYR A 141 -2.38 20.17 12.33
C TYR A 141 -2.47 21.62 12.77
N THR A 142 -3.60 22.01 13.34
CA THR A 142 -3.81 23.32 13.95
C THR A 142 -4.50 23.11 15.29
N LYS A 143 -4.10 23.88 16.30
CA LYS A 143 -4.87 23.95 17.54
C LYS A 143 -5.91 25.05 17.38
N PHE A 144 -7.18 24.68 17.50
CA PHE A 144 -8.25 25.65 17.69
C PHE A 144 -8.24 26.02 19.17
N ASP A 145 -7.92 27.29 19.48
CA ASP A 145 -8.12 27.83 20.82
C ASP A 145 -9.63 27.74 21.12
N GLN A 146 -10.03 26.79 21.98
CA GLN A 146 -11.36 26.77 22.61
C GLN A 146 -11.30 27.44 23.97
#